data_AF-A0A199XT46-F1
#
_entry.id   AF-A0A199XT46-F1
#
_cell.length_a   1.000
_cell.length_b   1.000
_cell.length_c   1.000
_cell.angle_alpha   90.00
_cell.angle_beta   90.00
_cell.angle_gamma   90.00
#
_symmetry.space_group_name_H-M   'P 1'
#
loop_
_entity.id
_entity.type
_entity.pdbx_description
1 polymer ?
#
loop_
_entity_poly.entity_id
_entity_poly.type
_entity_poly.pdbx_seq_one_letter_code
_entity_poly.pdbx_strand_id
1 'polypeptide(L)'
;MTTEKPNTLIGLLNTLKTETDKTKYQSIYIDIAKEVMSLEFEHNPKQPLEGILYKKLVQLSVKEFVYSGQTEESLSNLNEVIDILSYTSVLVR
;
A
#
# COMPACT_ATOMS: atom_id res chain seq x y z
N MET A 1 -1.28 23.46 6.75
CA MET A 1 -1.27 22.07 6.26
C MET A 1 -0.30 22.01 5.10
N THR A 2 0.68 21.14 5.22
CA THR A 2 1.64 20.83 4.16
C THR A 2 1.30 19.47 3.58
N THR A 3 1.62 19.25 2.32
CA THR A 3 1.49 17.92 1.71
C THR A 3 2.86 17.24 1.67
N GLU A 4 2.88 15.93 1.89
CA GLU A 4 4.07 15.11 1.69
C GLU A 4 3.74 13.84 0.90
N LYS A 5 4.79 13.14 0.46
CA LYS A 5 4.62 11.81 -0.13
C LYS A 5 4.50 10.77 0.99
N PRO A 6 3.64 9.74 0.84
CA PRO A 6 3.51 8.66 1.81
C PRO A 6 4.70 7.68 1.74
N ASN A 7 5.91 8.19 1.98
CA ASN A 7 7.17 7.46 1.80
C ASN A 7 7.26 6.23 2.70
N THR A 8 6.70 6.30 3.92
CA THR A 8 6.62 5.17 4.86
C THR A 8 5.79 4.03 4.28
N LEU A 9 4.59 4.33 3.76
CA LEU A 9 3.72 3.35 3.12
C LEU A 9 4.38 2.71 1.89
N ILE A 10 5.02 3.54 1.06
CA ILE A 10 5.79 3.06 -0.11
C ILE A 10 6.93 2.14 0.34
N GLY A 11 7.64 2.49 1.42
CA GLY A 11 8.70 1.67 2.00
C GLY A 11 8.20 0.31 2.49
N LEU A 12 7.05 0.28 3.18
CA LEU A 12 6.43 -0.96 3.65
C LEU A 12 5.98 -1.86 2.49
N LEU A 13 5.39 -1.29 1.44
CA LEU A 13 5.02 -2.03 0.24
C LEU A 13 6.24 -2.59 -0.52
N ASN A 14 7.32 -1.81 -0.63
CA ASN A 14 8.58 -2.32 -1.20
C ASN A 14 9.21 -3.41 -0.33
N THR A 15 9.09 -3.31 0.99
CA THR A 15 9.54 -4.36 1.91
C THR A 15 8.76 -5.66 1.65
N LEU A 16 7.44 -5.57 1.52
CA LEU A 16 6.59 -6.72 1.16
C LEU A 16 6.97 -7.33 -0.20
N LYS A 17 7.34 -6.48 -1.18
CA LYS A 17 7.78 -6.89 -2.52
C LYS A 17 9.06 -7.71 -2.49
N THR A 18 10.02 -7.36 -1.63
CA THR A 18 11.33 -8.01 -1.59
C THR A 18 11.46 -9.06 -0.51
N GLU A 19 10.50 -9.13 0.42
CA GLU A 19 10.53 -10.10 1.52
C GLU A 19 10.28 -11.51 0.97
N THR A 20 11.14 -12.45 1.37
CA THR A 20 11.06 -13.87 0.97
C THR A 20 10.62 -14.77 2.12
N ASP A 21 10.74 -14.28 3.35
CA ASP A 21 10.31 -14.97 4.56
C ASP A 21 8.81 -14.76 4.78
N LYS A 22 8.03 -15.80 4.47
CA LYS A 22 6.57 -15.81 4.61
C LYS A 22 6.10 -15.51 6.03
N THR A 23 6.92 -15.77 7.06
CA THR A 23 6.55 -15.51 8.46
C THR A 23 6.44 -14.02 8.77
N LYS A 24 7.14 -13.18 8.00
CA LYS A 24 7.15 -11.72 8.16
C LYS A 24 6.06 -10.99 7.38
N TYR A 25 5.42 -11.66 6.42
CA TYR A 25 4.36 -11.04 5.62
C TYR A 25 3.25 -10.50 6.50
N GLN A 26 2.81 -11.28 7.49
CA GLN A 26 1.72 -10.86 8.37
C GLN A 26 2.07 -9.59 9.16
N SER A 27 3.29 -9.48 9.69
CA SER A 27 3.74 -8.25 10.37
C SER A 27 3.80 -7.05 9.41
N ILE A 28 4.37 -7.23 8.21
CA ILE A 28 4.47 -6.15 7.23
C ILE A 28 3.08 -5.66 6.82
N TYR A 29 2.11 -6.57 6.63
CA TYR A 29 0.73 -6.22 6.32
C TYR A 29 0.03 -5.43 7.44
N ILE A 30 0.27 -5.81 8.71
CA ILE A 30 -0.27 -5.08 9.85
C ILE A 30 0.28 -3.65 9.86
N ASP A 31 1.57 -3.48 9.57
CA ASP A 31 2.21 -2.16 9.54
C ASP A 31 1.70 -1.32 8.36
N ILE A 32 1.52 -1.92 7.18
CA ILE A 32 0.86 -1.28 6.03
C ILE A 32 -0.54 -0.79 6.40
N ALA A 33 -1.35 -1.64 7.03
CA ALA A 33 -2.72 -1.28 7.40
C ALA A 33 -2.75 -0.13 8.42
N LYS A 34 -1.89 -0.16 9.44
CA LYS A 34 -1.76 0.94 10.41
C LYS A 34 -1.36 2.24 9.75
N GLU A 35 -0.41 2.19 8.83
CA GLU A 35 0.06 3.38 8.12
C GLU A 35 -1.03 3.94 7.20
N VAL A 36 -1.76 3.10 6.47
CA VAL A 36 -2.90 3.58 5.66
C VAL A 36 -3.97 4.25 6.51
N MET A 37 -4.22 3.74 7.72
CA MET A 37 -5.18 4.33 8.65
C MET A 37 -4.68 5.62 9.33
N SER A 38 -3.36 5.85 9.38
CA SER A 38 -2.78 7.07 9.98
C SER A 38 -2.69 8.22 8.97
N LEU A 39 -2.70 7.91 7.67
CA LEU A 39 -2.57 8.87 6.59
C LEU A 39 -3.92 9.48 6.20
N GLU A 40 -3.93 10.80 5.98
CA GLU A 40 -5.05 11.53 5.40
C GLU A 40 -4.67 11.91 3.96
N PHE A 41 -5.28 11.29 2.96
CA PHE A 41 -4.93 11.52 1.56
C PHE A 41 -5.46 12.86 1.07
N GLU A 42 -4.68 13.58 0.25
CA GLU A 42 -5.18 14.78 -0.40
C GLU A 42 -6.36 14.43 -1.33
N HIS A 43 -7.53 14.95 -1.01
CA HIS A 43 -8.73 14.66 -1.77
C HIS A 43 -8.66 15.33 -3.15
N ASN A 44 -8.44 14.53 -4.20
CA ASN A 44 -8.48 14.99 -5.58
C ASN A 44 -9.83 14.61 -6.22
N PRO A 45 -10.73 15.58 -6.51
CA PRO A 45 -12.04 15.28 -7.11
C PRO A 45 -11.95 14.62 -8.49
N LYS A 46 -10.81 14.74 -9.18
CA LYS A 46 -10.57 14.11 -10.50
C LYS A 46 -10.01 12.69 -10.39
N GLN A 47 -9.56 12.28 -9.21
CA GLN A 47 -9.01 10.96 -8.93
C GLN A 47 -9.41 10.54 -7.50
N PRO A 48 -10.50 9.79 -7.32
CA PRO A 48 -10.88 9.25 -6.02
C PRO A 48 -9.90 8.15 -5.59
N LEU A 49 -8.70 8.58 -5.19
CA LEU A 49 -7.53 7.76 -4.88
C LEU A 49 -7.80 6.86 -3.68
N GLU A 50 -8.46 7.36 -2.64
CA GLU A 50 -8.81 6.56 -1.46
C GLU A 50 -9.63 5.31 -1.83
N GLY A 51 -10.62 5.45 -2.71
CA GLY A 51 -11.47 4.31 -3.11
C GLY A 51 -10.70 3.26 -3.91
N ILE A 52 -9.80 3.69 -4.80
CA ILE A 52 -8.97 2.79 -5.61
C ILE A 52 -7.89 2.14 -4.75
N LEU A 53 -7.22 2.92 -3.91
CA LEU A 53 -6.15 2.47 -3.04
C LEU A 53 -6.68 1.50 -1.99
N TYR A 54 -7.77 1.83 -1.31
CA TYR A 54 -8.40 0.95 -0.34
C TYR A 54 -8.92 -0.33 -0.99
N LYS A 55 -9.56 -0.23 -2.16
CA LYS A 55 -9.99 -1.42 -2.91
C LYS A 55 -8.82 -2.31 -3.31
N LYS A 56 -7.71 -1.74 -3.79
CA LYS A 56 -6.52 -2.47 -4.22
C LYS A 56 -5.72 -3.05 -3.04
N LEU A 57 -5.63 -2.33 -1.92
CA LEU A 57 -5.03 -2.81 -0.66
C LEU A 57 -5.88 -3.91 0.00
N VAL A 58 -7.21 -3.84 -0.11
CA VAL A 58 -8.11 -4.92 0.33
C VAL A 58 -8.07 -6.11 -0.63
N GLN A 59 -7.92 -5.88 -1.93
CA GLN A 59 -7.71 -6.93 -2.94
C GLN A 59 -6.33 -7.59 -2.81
N LEU A 60 -5.31 -6.88 -2.33
CA LEU A 60 -4.12 -7.44 -1.69
C LEU A 60 -4.53 -8.07 -0.35
N SER A 61 -5.47 -9.01 -0.41
CA SER A 61 -5.89 -9.73 0.77
C SER A 61 -4.65 -10.45 1.29
N VAL A 62 -4.33 -10.20 2.56
CA VAL A 62 -3.29 -10.91 3.32
C VAL A 62 -3.38 -12.41 3.06
N LYS A 63 -4.60 -12.93 2.84
CA LYS A 63 -4.87 -14.31 2.46
C LYS A 63 -4.15 -14.71 1.16
N GLU A 64 -4.35 -14.04 0.03
CA GLU A 64 -3.68 -14.45 -1.21
C GLU A 64 -2.15 -14.32 -1.11
N PHE A 65 -1.62 -13.25 -0.54
CA PHE A 65 -0.17 -13.10 -0.47
C PHE A 65 0.49 -14.05 0.54
N VAL A 66 -0.17 -14.36 1.66
CA VAL A 66 0.34 -15.31 2.67
C VAL A 66 0.20 -16.76 2.20
N TYR A 67 -0.89 -17.12 1.51
CA TYR A 67 -1.12 -18.50 1.06
C TYR A 67 -0.43 -18.81 -0.29
N SER A 68 -0.55 -17.94 -1.29
CA SER A 68 0.04 -18.15 -2.63
C SER A 68 1.44 -17.52 -2.81
N GLY A 69 1.90 -16.67 -1.88
CA GLY A 69 3.20 -16.02 -2.00
C GLY A 69 3.22 -14.90 -3.04
N GLN A 70 4.42 -14.56 -3.52
CA GLN A 70 4.63 -13.55 -4.56
C GLN A 70 4.31 -14.11 -5.95
N THR A 71 3.03 -14.24 -6.30
CA THR A 71 2.65 -14.54 -7.69
C THR A 71 2.88 -13.32 -8.59
N GLU A 72 3.02 -13.53 -9.89
CA GLU A 72 3.16 -12.43 -10.86
C GLU A 72 1.99 -11.43 -10.76
N GLU A 73 0.77 -11.92 -10.59
CA GLU A 73 -0.43 -11.10 -10.41
C GLU A 73 -0.36 -10.27 -9.11
N SER A 74 0.09 -10.88 -8.02
CA SER A 74 0.28 -10.20 -6.73
C SER A 74 1.31 -9.08 -6.83
N LEU A 75 2.43 -9.34 -7.50
CA LEU A 75 3.50 -8.36 -7.73
C LEU A 75 3.04 -7.24 -8.66
N SER A 76 2.25 -7.56 -9.69
CA SER A 76 1.65 -6.55 -10.59
C SER A 76 0.72 -5.62 -9.82
N ASN A 77 -0.19 -6.16 -9.01
CA ASN A 77 -1.08 -5.37 -8.17
C ASN A 77 -0.29 -4.50 -7.17
N LEU A 78 0.77 -5.03 -6.57
CA LEU A 78 1.63 -4.29 -5.65
C LEU A 78 2.35 -3.12 -6.35
N ASN A 79 2.88 -3.34 -7.56
CA ASN A 79 3.52 -2.29 -8.36
C ASN A 79 2.54 -1.19 -8.74
N GLU A 80 1.31 -1.53 -9.17
CA GLU A 80 0.26 -0.55 -9.45
C GLU A 80 -0.04 0.33 -8.22
N VAL A 81 -0.12 -0.26 -7.03
CA VAL A 81 -0.36 0.49 -5.79
C VAL A 81 0.81 1.42 -5.46
N ILE A 82 2.06 0.94 -5.60
CA ILE A 82 3.26 1.76 -5.38
C ILE A 82 3.32 2.93 -6.38
N ASP A 83 2.98 2.69 -7.64
CA ASP A 83 2.95 3.73 -8.67
C ASP A 83 1.90 4.79 -8.35
N ILE A 84 0.67 4.38 -7.99
CA ILE A 84 -0.39 5.30 -7.57
C ILE A 84 0.08 6.16 -6.39
N LEU A 85 0.68 5.55 -5.36
CA LEU A 85 1.18 6.25 -4.19
C LEU A 85 2.32 7.22 -4.51
N SER A 86 3.14 6.92 -5.53
CA SER A 86 4.26 7.76 -5.94
C SER A 86 3.82 9.12 -6.52
N TYR A 87 2.58 9.18 -7.03
CA TYR A 87 1.92 10.40 -7.53
C TYR A 87 0.89 10.97 -6.55
N THR A 88 0.73 10.36 -5.37
CA THR A 88 -0.24 10.78 -4.37
C THR A 88 0.44 11.60 -3.28
N SER A 89 -0.27 12.62 -2.80
CA SER A 89 0.11 13.42 -1.64
C SER A 89 -0.78 13.07 -0.44
N VAL A 90 -0.21 13.14 0.76
CA VAL A 90 -0.92 13.04 2.03
C VAL A 90 -0.83 14.37 2.78
N LEU A 91 -1.86 14.70 3.56
CA LEU A 91 -1.95 15.90 4.38
C LEU A 91 -1.18 15.67 5.69
N VAL A 92 -0.26 16.59 5.99
CA VAL A 92 0.52 16.61 7.23
C VAL A 92 0.11 17.82 8.05
N ARG A 93 -0.13 17.58 9.34
CA ARG A 93 -0.48 18.63 10.31
C ARG A 93 0.75 19.34 10.84
#